data_AF-A0A1Y2LM65-F1
#
_entry.id   AF-A0A1Y2LM65-F1
#
_cell.length_a   1.000
_cell.length_b   1.000
_cell.length_c   1.000
_cell.angle_alpha   90.00
_cell.angle_beta   90.00
_cell.angle_gamma   90.00
#
_symmetry.space_group_name_H-M   'P 1'
#
loop_
_entity.id
_entity.type
_entity.pdbx_description
1 polymer ?
#
loop_
_entity_poly.entity_id
_entity_poly.type
_entity_poly.pdbx_seq_one_letter_code
_entity_poly.pdbx_strand_id
1 'polypeptide(L)'
;MKLTAVLAVLAASASAAEFKACSSTNMNGACSVKTSMGKITGSWKSYNWRASSNVCVKICSGCTELGWRCADYSNSNIAFNKAILFGWAGGDGPGATSCC
;
A
#
# COMPACT_ATOMS: atom_id res chain seq x y z
N MET A 1 34.39 -32.14 11.39
CA MET A 1 34.68 -30.75 10.97
C MET A 1 33.41 -29.93 11.08
N LYS A 2 33.48 -28.92 11.95
CA LYS A 2 32.60 -27.75 12.18
C LYS A 2 31.32 -27.65 11.32
N LEU A 3 30.20 -28.11 11.89
CA LEU A 3 28.87 -27.58 11.64
C LEU A 3 28.75 -26.24 12.35
N THR A 4 28.72 -25.10 11.64
CA THR A 4 28.10 -23.89 12.19
C THR A 4 27.67 -22.92 11.09
N ALA A 5 26.35 -22.80 10.99
CA ALA A 5 25.59 -21.61 10.59
C ALA A 5 25.81 -21.04 9.19
N VAL A 6 25.17 -21.71 8.23
CA VAL A 6 24.25 -21.03 7.30
C VAL A 6 23.37 -20.07 8.11
N LEU A 7 23.44 -18.78 7.82
CA LEU A 7 22.38 -17.75 7.92
C LEU A 7 23.01 -16.39 7.61
N ALA A 8 23.63 -16.30 6.44
CA ALA A 8 23.86 -15.00 5.83
C ALA A 8 22.49 -14.44 5.48
N VAL A 9 22.04 -13.48 6.30
CA VAL A 9 21.18 -12.37 5.91
C VAL A 9 19.95 -12.86 5.13
N LEU A 10 18.88 -13.19 5.87
CA LEU A 10 17.55 -12.83 5.39
C LEU A 10 17.57 -11.31 5.21
N ALA A 11 18.03 -10.87 4.05
CA ALA A 11 17.52 -9.67 3.44
C ALA A 11 16.06 -10.00 3.26
N ALA A 12 15.26 -9.70 4.29
CA ALA A 12 13.87 -9.37 4.09
C ALA A 12 13.92 -8.43 2.89
N SER A 13 13.41 -8.92 1.77
CA SER A 13 13.08 -8.10 0.62
C SER A 13 12.13 -7.06 1.20
N ALA A 14 12.70 -5.97 1.72
CA ALA A 14 12.01 -4.77 2.13
C ALA A 14 11.28 -4.40 0.86
N SER A 15 10.02 -4.82 0.81
CA SER A 15 9.30 -4.77 -0.42
C SER A 15 9.17 -3.28 -0.68
N ALA A 16 9.58 -2.83 -1.86
CA ALA A 16 9.76 -1.41 -2.14
C ALA A 16 8.46 -0.60 -2.00
N ALA A 17 7.35 -1.24 -1.63
CA ALA A 17 6.08 -0.67 -1.26
C ALA A 17 5.51 -1.38 -0.01
N GLU A 18 4.92 -0.62 0.91
CA GLU A 18 4.12 -1.09 2.03
C GLU A 18 2.86 -0.22 2.14
N PHE A 19 1.70 -0.86 2.13
CA PHE A 19 0.42 -0.24 2.42
C PHE A 19 -0.21 -0.89 3.63
N LYS A 20 -0.54 -0.09 4.65
CA LYS A 20 -1.31 -0.52 5.82
C LYS A 20 -2.62 0.24 5.85
N ALA A 21 -3.76 -0.44 5.87
CA ALA A 21 -5.09 0.14 6.02
C ALA A 21 -5.77 -0.37 7.27
N CYS A 22 -6.44 0.49 8.03
CA CYS A 22 -7.09 0.15 9.30
C CYS A 22 -8.55 0.60 9.34
N SER A 23 -9.37 -0.17 10.06
CA SER A 23 -10.84 0.03 10.11
C SER A 23 -11.26 1.25 10.93
N SER A 24 -10.41 1.72 11.84
CA SER A 24 -10.62 2.95 12.61
C SER A 24 -9.65 4.06 12.18
N THR A 25 -9.88 5.28 12.68
CA THR A 25 -8.98 6.41 12.46
C THR A 25 -7.67 6.24 13.23
N ASN A 26 -6.67 7.05 12.91
CA ASN A 26 -5.37 7.09 13.58
C ASN A 26 -4.65 5.73 13.63
N MET A 27 -4.83 4.90 12.59
CA MET A 27 -4.24 3.55 12.49
C MET A 27 -4.67 2.59 13.61
N ASN A 28 -5.81 2.85 14.26
CA ASN A 28 -6.39 2.00 15.28
C ASN A 28 -7.27 0.90 14.67
N GLY A 29 -7.59 -0.14 15.45
CA GLY A 29 -8.47 -1.23 15.06
C GLY A 29 -7.78 -2.31 14.22
N ALA A 30 -8.58 -3.09 13.47
CA ALA A 30 -8.07 -4.15 12.62
C ALA A 30 -7.40 -3.54 11.38
N CYS A 31 -6.19 -3.98 11.09
CA CYS A 31 -5.41 -3.49 9.95
C CYS A 31 -5.05 -4.61 8.98
N SER A 32 -5.06 -4.29 7.69
CA SER A 32 -4.48 -5.12 6.64
C SER A 32 -3.21 -4.48 6.10
N VAL A 33 -2.15 -5.26 5.95
CA VAL A 33 -0.86 -4.82 5.41
C VAL A 33 -0.60 -5.54 4.10
N LYS A 34 -0.10 -4.80 3.10
CA LYS A 34 0.28 -5.33 1.81
C LYS A 34 1.60 -4.74 1.35
N THR A 35 2.53 -5.60 0.99
CA THR A 35 3.91 -5.24 0.67
C THR A 35 4.22 -5.42 -0.82
N SER A 36 3.22 -5.74 -1.65
CA SER A 36 3.39 -5.97 -3.08
C SER A 36 2.25 -5.36 -3.87
N MET A 37 2.46 -5.16 -5.18
CA MET A 37 1.40 -4.68 -6.08
C MET A 37 0.14 -5.53 -5.99
N GLY A 38 -1.00 -4.91 -6.22
CA GLY A 38 -2.31 -5.55 -6.20
C GLY A 38 -3.33 -4.74 -5.42
N LYS A 39 -4.48 -5.37 -5.15
CA LYS A 39 -5.63 -4.71 -4.52
C LYS A 39 -5.89 -5.18 -3.10
N ILE A 40 -6.40 -4.28 -2.26
CA ILE A 40 -7.03 -4.57 -0.97
C ILE A 40 -8.46 -4.06 -1.03
N THR A 41 -9.41 -4.84 -0.53
CA THR A 41 -10.81 -4.47 -0.41
C THR A 41 -11.26 -4.64 1.04
N GLY A 42 -12.10 -3.72 1.52
CA GLY A 42 -12.64 -3.72 2.89
C GLY A 42 -13.06 -2.30 3.26
N SER A 43 -13.78 -2.13 4.37
CA SER A 43 -14.18 -0.79 4.84
C SER A 43 -13.11 -0.22 5.77
N TRP A 44 -12.36 0.78 5.28
CA TRP A 44 -11.21 1.35 5.96
C TRP A 44 -11.42 2.84 6.24
N LYS A 45 -10.78 3.34 7.30
CA LYS A 45 -10.86 4.76 7.72
C LYS A 45 -9.50 5.43 7.88
N SER A 46 -8.42 4.65 7.91
CA SER A 46 -7.06 5.20 7.92
C SER A 46 -6.11 4.32 7.12
N TYR A 47 -5.05 4.94 6.60
CA TYR A 47 -3.97 4.20 5.97
C TYR A 47 -2.61 4.89 6.09
N ASN A 48 -1.57 4.09 5.91
CA ASN A 48 -0.18 4.50 5.75
C ASN A 48 0.37 3.81 4.49
N TRP A 49 1.00 4.58 3.63
CA TRP A 49 1.64 4.14 2.39
C TRP A 49 3.09 4.55 2.44
N ARG A 50 3.98 3.63 2.10
CA ARG A 50 5.41 3.89 1.91
C ARG A 50 5.81 3.19 0.63
N ALA A 51 6.50 3.88 -0.28
CA ALA A 51 7.06 3.21 -1.43
C ALA A 51 8.23 3.97 -2.05
N SER A 52 8.99 3.26 -2.89
CA SER A 52 10.00 3.84 -3.77
C SER A 52 9.37 4.60 -4.93
N SER A 53 10.18 5.44 -5.57
CA SER A 53 9.84 6.08 -6.85
C SER A 53 9.34 5.04 -7.86
N ASN A 54 8.26 5.39 -8.58
CA ASN A 54 7.55 4.54 -9.56
C ASN A 54 6.59 3.48 -8.99
N VAL A 55 6.26 3.51 -7.69
CA VAL A 55 5.14 2.70 -7.16
C VAL A 55 4.16 3.62 -6.45
N CYS A 56 2.88 3.42 -6.71
CA CYS A 56 1.84 4.29 -6.17
C CYS A 56 0.65 3.48 -5.66
N VAL A 57 -0.10 4.09 -4.75
CA VAL A 57 -1.39 3.59 -4.29
C VAL A 57 -2.49 4.53 -4.75
N LYS A 58 -3.57 3.95 -5.28
CA LYS A 58 -4.82 4.63 -5.62
C LYS A 58 -5.88 4.23 -4.60
N ILE A 59 -6.59 5.21 -4.06
CA ILE A 59 -7.61 5.02 -3.03
C ILE A 59 -8.98 5.22 -3.66
N CYS A 60 -9.88 4.27 -3.43
CA CYS A 60 -11.22 4.24 -4.02
C CYS A 60 -12.29 4.07 -2.92
N SER A 61 -13.38 4.81 -3.03
CA SER A 61 -14.63 4.51 -2.31
C SER A 61 -15.67 4.01 -3.31
N GLY A 62 -15.95 2.71 -3.25
CA GLY A 62 -16.63 2.01 -4.34
C GLY A 62 -15.89 2.19 -5.68
N CYS A 63 -16.62 2.69 -6.67
CA CYS A 63 -16.09 3.03 -7.99
C CYS A 63 -15.55 4.47 -8.12
N THR A 64 -15.66 5.27 -7.06
CA THR A 64 -15.19 6.67 -7.05
C THR A 64 -13.71 6.72 -6.64
N GLU A 65 -12.89 7.40 -7.44
CA GLU A 65 -11.52 7.71 -7.09
C GLU A 65 -11.46 8.83 -6.05
N LEU A 66 -10.72 8.60 -4.96
CA LEU A 66 -10.42 9.62 -3.95
C LEU A 66 -9.03 10.25 -4.14
N GLY A 67 -8.21 9.66 -5.00
CA GLY A 67 -6.87 10.13 -5.37
C GLY A 67 -5.80 9.06 -5.21
N TRP A 68 -4.53 9.46 -5.33
CA TRP A 68 -3.39 8.56 -5.32
C TRP A 68 -2.10 9.19 -4.77
N ARG A 69 -1.13 8.36 -4.36
CA ARG A 69 0.18 8.77 -3.79
C ARG A 69 1.28 7.78 -4.19
N CYS A 70 2.50 8.28 -4.42
CA CYS A 70 3.66 7.43 -4.77
C CYS A 70 4.76 7.38 -3.70
N ALA A 71 4.85 8.40 -2.85
CA ALA A 71 5.82 8.45 -1.76
C ALA A 71 5.13 8.29 -0.40
N ASP A 72 5.92 8.22 0.67
CA ASP A 72 5.45 8.14 2.05
C ASP A 72 4.28 9.10 2.32
N TYR A 73 3.16 8.53 2.72
CA TYR A 73 1.94 9.28 2.98
C TYR A 73 1.06 8.53 3.97
N SER A 74 0.50 9.26 4.92
CA SER A 74 -0.48 8.72 5.87
C SER A 74 -1.70 9.60 5.92
N ASN A 75 -2.89 9.00 6.02
CA ASN A 75 -4.13 9.74 6.20
C ASN A 75 -5.09 8.96 7.09
N SER A 76 -5.53 9.59 8.18
CA SER A 76 -6.45 9.03 9.16
C SER A 76 -7.90 9.47 9.00
N ASN A 77 -8.19 10.29 8.00
CA ASN A 77 -9.47 10.96 7.79
C ASN A 77 -10.12 10.61 6.43
N ILE A 78 -9.65 9.55 5.77
CA ILE A 78 -10.23 9.07 4.51
C ILE A 78 -10.98 7.77 4.76
N ALA A 79 -12.28 7.77 4.47
CA ALA A 79 -13.06 6.55 4.36
C ALA A 79 -12.95 5.98 2.94
N PHE A 80 -12.54 4.71 2.82
CA PHE A 80 -12.36 4.06 1.52
C PHE A 80 -12.68 2.57 1.57
N ASN A 81 -13.00 2.00 0.41
CA ASN A 81 -13.41 0.60 0.28
C ASN A 81 -12.35 -0.27 -0.42
N LYS A 82 -11.49 0.37 -1.21
CA LYS A 82 -10.47 -0.32 -2.01
C LYS A 82 -9.21 0.54 -2.09
N ALA A 83 -8.06 -0.11 -2.00
CA ALA A 83 -6.77 0.47 -2.33
C ALA A 83 -6.10 -0.41 -3.39
N ILE A 84 -5.49 0.22 -4.39
CA ILE A 84 -4.81 -0.48 -5.49
C ILE A 84 -3.38 0.00 -5.55
N LEU A 85 -2.43 -0.92 -5.37
CA LEU A 85 -1.00 -0.69 -5.46
C LEU A 85 -0.56 -1.08 -6.87
N PHE A 86 0.08 -0.16 -7.59
CA PHE A 86 0.51 -0.39 -8.96
C PHE A 86 1.82 0.37 -9.25
N GLY A 87 2.55 -0.09 -10.26
CA GLY A 87 3.71 0.62 -10.79
C GLY A 87 3.28 1.79 -11.67
N TRP A 88 3.99 2.91 -11.56
CA TRP A 88 3.81 4.08 -12.41
C TRP A 88 4.99 4.19 -13.38
N ALA A 89 4.70 3.98 -14.67
CA ALA A 89 5.63 4.27 -15.76
C ALA A 89 5.26 5.65 -16.30
N GLY A 90 6.01 6.69 -15.90
CA GLY A 90 5.90 8.12 -16.26
C GLY A 90 4.73 8.58 -17.16
N GLY A 91 3.91 9.52 -16.67
CA GLY A 91 2.74 10.11 -17.38
C GLY A 91 1.78 10.85 -16.43
N ASP A 92 0.52 11.08 -16.81
CA ASP A 92 -0.53 11.77 -15.99
C ASP A 92 -1.02 11.01 -14.73
N GLY A 93 -0.11 10.27 -14.06
CA GLY A 93 -0.41 9.50 -12.86
C GLY A 93 -1.20 8.20 -13.11
N PRO A 94 -1.77 7.59 -12.05
CA PRO A 94 -2.51 6.33 -12.01
C PRO A 94 -3.84 6.25 -12.76
N GLY A 95 -4.14 7.22 -13.62
CA GLY A 95 -5.45 7.39 -14.24
C GLY A 95 -5.95 6.13 -14.97
N ALA A 96 -5.05 5.28 -15.45
CA ALA A 96 -5.39 4.04 -16.17
C ALA A 96 -5.97 2.92 -15.28
N THR A 97 -5.77 2.95 -13.96
CA THR A 97 -6.27 1.89 -13.08
C THR A 97 -7.68 2.22 -12.61
N SER A 98 -8.68 1.48 -13.06
CA SER A 98 -10.07 1.71 -12.67
C SER A 98 -10.34 1.33 -11.20
N CYS A 99 -11.20 2.12 -10.54
CA CYS A 99 -11.71 1.79 -9.20
C CYS A 99 -12.77 0.69 -9.23
N CYS A 100 -13.43 0.50 -10.37
CA CYS A 100 -14.14 -0.72 -10.72
C CYS A 100 -13.12 -1.65 -11.41
#